data_AF-A0A4Q2Z7K0-F1
#
_entry.id   AF-A0A4Q2Z7K0-F1
#
_cell.length_a   1.000
_cell.length_b   1.000
_cell.length_c   1.000
_cell.angle_alpha   90.00
_cell.angle_beta   90.00
_cell.angle_gamma   90.00
#
_symmetry.space_group_name_H-M   'P 1'
#
loop_
_entity.id
_entity.type
_entity.pdbx_description
1 polymer ?
#
loop_
_entity_poly.entity_id
_entity_poly.type
_entity_poly.pdbx_seq_one_letter_code
_entity_poly.pdbx_strand_id
1 'polypeptide(L)' 'MSRFVDLGTPALLEFRGPDAVRFLNGQLTQDVRKVVGGKTTLPSCVTDAKGKLQFRIRITEGPEG' A
#
# COMPACT_ATOMS: atom_id res chain seq x y z
N MET A 1 3.13 4.76 -28.49
CA MET A 1 1.93 5.58 -28.25
C MET A 1 1.47 5.33 -26.81
N SER A 2 1.84 6.19 -25.86
CA SER A 2 1.46 6.04 -24.45
C SER A 2 0.06 6.60 -24.24
N ARG A 3 -0.85 5.80 -23.69
CA ARG A 3 -2.20 6.23 -23.31
C ARG A 3 -2.18 6.63 -21.84
N PHE A 4 -2.51 7.88 -21.56
CA PHE A 4 -2.71 8.36 -20.19
C PHE A 4 -4.15 8.07 -19.75
N VAL A 5 -4.31 7.60 -18.51
CA VAL A 5 -5.60 7.33 -17.89
C VAL A 5 -5.63 8.09 -16.57
N ASP A 6 -6.62 8.96 -16.43
CA ASP A 6 -6.91 9.64 -15.17
C ASP A 6 -7.52 8.63 -14.19
N LEU A 7 -6.88 8.46 -13.02
CA LEU A 7 -7.34 7.56 -11.95
C LEU A 7 -8.19 8.30 -10.90
N GLY A 8 -8.53 9.57 -11.15
CA GLY A 8 -9.16 10.46 -10.19
C GLY A 8 -8.18 10.93 -9.12
N THR A 9 -8.71 11.34 -7.98
CA THR A 9 -7.93 11.84 -6.84
C THR A 9 -7.82 10.76 -5.76
N PRO A 10 -6.78 9.90 -5.79
CA PRO A 10 -6.56 8.96 -4.69
C PRO A 10 -6.22 9.72 -3.40
N ALA A 11 -6.65 9.17 -2.26
CA ALA A 11 -6.11 9.59 -0.98
C ALA A 11 -4.71 8.97 -0.80
N LEU A 12 -3.71 9.80 -0.53
CA LEU A 12 -2.37 9.35 -0.14
C LEU A 12 -2.25 9.43 1.38
N LEU A 13 -1.83 8.33 1.99
CA LEU A 13 -1.59 8.21 3.42
C LEU A 13 -0.15 7.77 3.63
N GLU A 14 0.56 8.44 4.51
CA GLU A 14 1.94 8.10 4.87
C GLU A 14 1.99 7.56 6.30
N PHE A 15 2.68 6.43 6.48
CA PHE A 15 2.88 5.79 7.77
C PHE A 15 4.37 5.80 8.11
N ARG A 16 4.73 6.42 9.23
CA ARG A 16 6.12 6.55 9.69
C ARG A 16 6.32 5.97 11.07
N GLY A 17 7.58 5.79 11.44
CA GLY A 17 8.01 5.30 12.75
C GLY A 17 8.54 3.87 12.70
N PRO A 18 9.25 3.45 13.76
CA PRO A 18 9.99 2.19 13.79
C PRO A 18 9.11 0.94 13.60
N ASP A 19 7.81 1.06 13.87
CA ASP A 19 6.84 -0.03 13.80
C ASP A 19 5.94 0.01 12.55
N ALA A 20 6.11 0.96 11.64
CA ALA A 20 5.19 1.17 10.52
C ALA A 20 5.00 -0.10 9.66
N VAL A 21 6.11 -0.78 9.33
CA VAL A 21 6.08 -2.04 8.55
C VAL A 21 5.34 -3.15 9.30
N ARG A 22 5.58 -3.29 10.61
CA ARG A 22 4.90 -4.30 11.45
C ARG A 22 3.41 -4.02 11.52
N PHE A 23 3.03 -2.75 11.73
CA PHE A 23 1.63 -2.32 11.77
C PHE A 23 0.93 -2.62 10.45
N LEU A 24 1.49 -2.18 9.32
CA LEU A 24 0.87 -2.36 8.01
C LEU A 24 0.74 -3.85 7.62
N ASN A 25 1.72 -4.69 7.94
CA ASN A 25 1.62 -6.14 7.73
C ASN A 25 0.47 -6.78 8.53
N GLY A 26 0.04 -6.19 9.64
CA GLY A 26 -1.12 -6.65 10.40
C GLY A 26 -2.48 -6.19 9.83
N GLN A 27 -2.49 -5.17 8.97
CA GLN A 27 -3.72 -4.60 8.41
C GLN A 27 -3.98 -5.01 6.94
N LEU A 28 -2.96 -5.48 6.25
CA LEU A 28 -2.94 -5.63 4.81
C LEU A 28 -2.73 -7.08 4.39
N THR A 29 -3.27 -7.44 3.23
CA THR A 29 -3.16 -8.82 2.70
C THR A 29 -1.79 -9.19 2.14
N GLN A 30 -0.90 -8.22 1.92
CA GLN A 30 0.42 -8.42 1.32
C GLN A 30 1.54 -8.14 2.32
N ASP A 31 2.64 -8.88 2.18
CA ASP A 31 3.86 -8.61 2.94
C ASP A 31 4.53 -7.31 2.43
N VAL A 32 4.44 -6.26 3.23
CA VAL A 32 4.95 -4.91 2.94
C VAL A 32 6.45 -4.92 2.71
N ARG A 33 7.21 -5.87 3.29
CA ARG A 33 8.67 -5.98 3.09
C ARG A 33 9.05 -6.35 1.65
N LYS A 34 8.08 -6.76 0.82
CA LYS A 34 8.28 -7.03 -0.61
C LYS A 34 8.20 -5.77 -1.48
N VAL A 35 7.87 -4.61 -0.90
CA VAL A 35 8.05 -3.32 -1.55
C VAL A 35 9.55 -3.04 -1.56
N VAL A 36 10.24 -3.36 -2.65
CA VAL A 36 11.70 -3.28 -2.74
C VAL A 36 12.13 -1.99 -3.42
N GLY A 37 12.80 -1.11 -2.67
CA GLY A 37 13.67 -0.04 -3.17
C GLY A 37 13.01 0.95 -4.12
N GLY A 38 11.77 1.34 -3.84
CA GLY A 38 11.00 2.35 -4.59
C GLY A 38 10.63 1.95 -6.02
N LYS A 39 10.94 0.72 -6.44
CA LYS A 39 10.77 0.26 -7.84
C LYS A 39 9.47 -0.50 -8.06
N THR A 40 8.90 -1.04 -6.98
CA THR A 40 7.74 -1.93 -7.05
C THR A 40 6.63 -1.40 -6.20
N THR A 41 5.45 -1.27 -6.79
CA THR A 41 4.22 -1.01 -6.04
C THR A 41 3.44 -2.29 -5.85
N LEU A 42 3.02 -2.57 -4.61
CA LEU A 42 2.24 -3.78 -4.32
C LEU A 42 0.74 -3.48 -4.28
N PRO A 43 -0.08 -4.11 -5.13
CA PRO A 43 -1.52 -4.09 -4.94
C PRO A 43 -1.87 -4.92 -3.69
N SER A 44 -2.63 -4.32 -2.78
CA SER A 44 -3.03 -4.97 -1.53
C SER A 44 -4.46 -4.59 -1.16
N CYS A 45 -4.99 -5.26 -0.16
CA CYS A 45 -6.33 -5.06 0.35
C CYS A 45 -6.29 -4.78 1.85
N VAL A 46 -7.19 -3.90 2.29
CA VAL A 46 -7.62 -3.78 3.69
C VAL A 46 -8.87 -4.63 3.85
N THR A 47 -8.91 -5.46 4.88
CA THR A 47 -10.06 -6.32 5.20
C THR A 47 -10.62 -6.01 6.57
N ASP A 48 -11.91 -6.31 6.78
CA ASP A 48 -12.49 -6.32 8.12
C ASP A 48 -12.03 -7.54 8.93
N ALA A 49 -12.44 -7.61 10.20
CA ALA A 49 -12.12 -8.72 11.11
C ALA A 49 -12.69 -10.09 10.66
N LYS A 50 -13.61 -10.12 9.69
CA LYS A 50 -14.15 -11.35 9.08
C LYS A 50 -13.45 -11.69 7.76
N GLY A 51 -12.42 -10.94 7.36
CA GLY A 51 -11.69 -11.12 6.11
C GLY A 51 -12.39 -10.56 4.88
N LYS A 52 -13.45 -9.74 5.03
CA LYS A 52 -14.13 -9.12 3.87
C LYS A 52 -13.37 -7.89 3.40
N LEU A 53 -13.29 -7.73 2.08
CA LEU A 53 -12.64 -6.58 1.44
C LEU A 53 -13.34 -5.26 1.81
N GLN A 54 -12.56 -4.31 2.33
CA GLN A 54 -13.00 -2.94 2.61
C GLN A 54 -12.42 -1.98 1.56
N PHE A 55 -11.11 -2.06 1.30
CA PHE A 55 -10.44 -1.17 0.36
C PHE A 55 -9.39 -1.90 -0.46
N ARG A 56 -9.31 -1.55 -1.75
CA ARG A 56 -8.15 -1.86 -2.59
C ARG A 56 -7.17 -0.70 -2.48
N ILE A 57 -5.95 -1.02 -2.14
CA ILE A 57 -4.89 -0.03 -1.95
C ILE A 57 -3.65 -0.47 -2.72
N ARG A 58 -2.74 0.48 -2.91
CA ARG A 58 -1.47 0.26 -3.57
C ARG A 58 -0.39 0.80 -2.63
N ILE A 59 0.57 -0.05 -2.27
CA ILE A 59 1.63 0.27 -1.31
C ILE A 59 2.91 0.58 -2.08
N THR A 60 3.48 1.74 -1.80
CA THR A 60 4.80 2.17 -2.27
C THR A 60 5.68 2.48 -1.06
N GLU A 61 6.99 2.41 -1.26
CA GLU A 61 7.96 2.91 -0.30
C GLU A 61 7.83 4.44 -0.23
N GLY A 62 7.97 4.97 0.98
CA GLY A 62 7.95 6.40 1.22
C GLY A 62 9.25 7.06 0.73
N PRO A 63 9.30 8.41 0.71
CA PRO A 63 10.50 9.13 0.29
C PRO A 63 11.72 8.92 1.23
N GLU A 64 11.49 8.45 2.46
CA GLU A 64 12.55 8.22 3.47
C GLU A 64 13.02 6.76 3.56
N GLY A 65 12.47 5.85 2.73
CA GLY A 65 12.73 4.40 2.81
C GLY A 65 11.79 3.71 3.78
#